data_AF-A0A4U0FEP5-F1
#
_entry.id   AF-A0A4U0FEP5-F1
#
_cell.length_a   1.000
_cell.length_b   1.000
_cell.length_c   1.000
_cell.angle_alpha   90.00
_cell.angle_beta   90.00
_cell.angle_gamma   90.00
#
_symmetry.space_group_name_H-M   'P 1'
#
loop_
_entity.id
_entity.type
_entity.pdbx_description
1 polymer ?
#
loop_
_entity_poly.entity_id
_entity_poly.type
_entity_poly.pdbx_seq_one_letter_code
_entity_poly.pdbx_strand_id
1 'polypeptide(L)' 'MNHAIELLLSANGDLLYRVSKYDRHSQYQHEIEEMKRTFDTFAGLPWSIESEKTKKRAIEQLSRMKSRLVTMLEDLLYIA' A
#
# COMPACT_ATOMS: atom_id res chain seq x y z
N MET A 1 12.16 8.73 14.29
CA MET A 1 10.83 9.20 13.83
C MET A 1 10.39 8.51 12.52
N ASN A 2 10.84 7.28 12.23
CA ASN A 2 10.51 6.60 10.96
C ASN A 2 9.63 5.34 11.11
N HIS A 3 9.35 4.94 12.35
CA HIS A 3 8.65 3.70 12.66
C HIS A 3 7.23 3.62 12.07
N ALA A 4 6.50 4.74 12.03
CA ALA A 4 5.15 4.78 11.46
C ALA A 4 5.15 4.49 9.95
N ILE A 5 6.13 5.00 9.21
CA ILE A 5 6.27 4.75 7.78
C ILE A 5 6.66 3.29 7.53
N GLU A 6 7.59 2.75 8.31
CA GLU A 6 7.99 1.34 8.22
C GLU A 6 6.82 0.38 8.49
N LEU A 7 6.00 0.65 9.52
CA LEU A 7 4.80 -0.13 9.81
C LEU A 7 3.78 -0.06 8.67
N LEU A 8 3.57 1.12 8.10
CA LEU A 8 2.66 1.31 6.97
C LEU A 8 3.19 0.62 5.70
N LEU A 9 4.49 0.67 5.44
CA LEU A 9 5.11 -0.03 4.32
C LEU A 9 4.96 -1.55 4.51
N SER A 10 5.27 -2.08 5.69
CA SER A 10 5.10 -3.51 5.96
C SER A 10 3.65 -3.96 5.77
N ALA A 11 2.68 -3.21 6.30
CA ALA A 11 1.27 -3.54 6.19
C ALA A 11 0.76 -3.48 4.74
N ASN A 12 1.11 -2.42 4.00
CA ASN A 12 0.72 -2.28 2.60
C ASN A 12 1.37 -3.35 1.71
N GLY A 13 2.61 -3.75 1.99
CA GLY A 13 3.28 -4.82 1.25
C GLY A 13 2.57 -6.17 1.40
N ASP A 14 2.19 -6.55 2.61
CA ASP A 14 1.41 -7.77 2.86
C ASP A 14 0.01 -7.70 2.22
N LEU A 15 -0.68 -6.57 2.34
CA LEU A 15 -1.99 -6.39 1.72
C LEU A 15 -1.94 -6.43 0.19
N LEU A 16 -0.97 -5.76 -0.44
CA LEU A 16 -0.75 -5.85 -1.89
C LEU A 16 -0.57 -7.30 -2.33
N TYR A 17 0.28 -8.05 -1.64
CA TYR A 17 0.51 -9.46 -1.95
C TYR A 17 -0.78 -10.27 -1.86
N ARG A 18 -1.56 -10.09 -0.78
CA ARG A 18 -2.83 -10.81 -0.58
C ARG A 18 -3.85 -10.45 -1.65
N VAL A 19 -4.10 -9.16 -1.89
CA VAL A 19 -5.08 -8.71 -2.89
C VAL A 19 -4.69 -9.24 -4.27
N SER A 20 -3.43 -9.14 -4.69
CA SER A 20 -2.96 -9.72 -5.97
C SER A 20 -3.20 -11.23 -6.07
N LYS A 21 -3.08 -11.95 -4.95
CA LYS A 21 -3.29 -13.41 -4.92
C LYS A 21 -4.77 -13.78 -4.97
N TYR A 22 -5.64 -12.98 -4.36
CA TYR A 22 -7.09 -13.23 -4.32
C TYR A 22 -7.82 -12.70 -5.56
N ASP A 23 -7.28 -11.70 -6.26
CA ASP A 23 -7.85 -11.14 -7.48
C ASP A 23 -7.67 -12.06 -8.71
N ARG A 24 -8.28 -13.25 -8.67
CA ARG A 24 -8.15 -14.29 -9.72
C ARG A 24 -8.77 -13.89 -11.06
N HIS A 25 -9.68 -12.92 -11.05
CA HIS A 25 -10.39 -12.44 -12.22
C HIS A 25 -9.85 -11.10 -12.74
N SER A 26 -8.72 -10.63 -12.22
CA SER A 26 -8.10 -9.34 -12.59
C SER A 26 -9.06 -8.15 -12.48
N GLN A 27 -10.00 -8.19 -11.53
CA GLN A 27 -11.00 -7.13 -11.34
C GLN A 27 -10.33 -5.82 -10.89
N TYR A 28 -9.28 -5.90 -10.07
CA TYR A 28 -8.58 -4.76 -9.51
C TYR A 28 -7.16 -4.60 -10.06
N GLN A 29 -6.77 -5.38 -11.08
CA GLN A 29 -5.40 -5.47 -11.58
C GLN A 29 -4.75 -4.09 -11.82
N HIS A 30 -5.42 -3.19 -12.53
CA HIS A 30 -4.88 -1.86 -12.84
C HIS A 30 -4.65 -1.02 -11.56
N GLU A 31 -5.60 -1.05 -10.64
CA GLU A 31 -5.52 -0.31 -9.38
C GLU A 31 -4.39 -0.88 -8.50
N ILE A 32 -4.22 -2.21 -8.47
CA ILE A 32 -3.11 -2.86 -7.77
C ILE A 32 -1.75 -2.46 -8.36
N GLU A 33 -1.63 -2.39 -9.69
CA GLU A 33 -0.39 -1.97 -10.37
C GLU A 33 -0.02 -0.52 -10.05
N GLU A 34 -0.99 0.40 -10.05
CA GLU A 34 -0.78 1.80 -9.63
C GLU A 34 -0.34 1.91 -8.17
N MET A 35 -1.01 1.18 -7.29
CA MET A 35 -0.66 1.12 -5.88
C MET A 35 0.73 0.54 -5.66
N LYS A 36 1.09 -0.52 -6.38
CA LYS A 36 2.43 -1.12 -6.32
C LYS A 36 3.52 -0.13 -6.75
N ARG A 37 3.31 0.63 -7.85
CA ARG A 37 4.25 1.69 -8.27
C ARG A 37 4.43 2.76 -7.19
N THR A 38 3.32 3.17 -6.55
CA THR A 38 3.34 4.14 -5.45
C THR A 38 4.08 3.58 -4.24
N PHE A 39 3.82 2.33 -3.89
CA PHE A 39 4.49 1.62 -2.81
C PHE A 39 5.99 1.51 -3.04
N ASP A 40 6.41 1.04 -4.21
CA ASP A 40 7.83 0.87 -4.57
C ASP A 40 8.59 2.20 -4.53
N THR A 41 7.93 3.29 -4.95
CA THR A 41 8.48 4.65 -4.84
C THR A 41 8.79 5.00 -3.39
N PHE A 42 7.88 4.73 -2.45
CA PHE A 42 8.08 5.02 -1.03
C PHE A 42 9.02 4.04 -0.34
N ALA A 43 8.96 2.75 -0.68
CA ALA A 43 9.83 1.73 -0.11
C ALA A 43 11.31 2.00 -0.41
N GLY A 44 11.62 2.61 -1.57
CA GLY A 44 12.98 2.95 -1.97
C GLY A 44 13.55 4.25 -1.37
N LEU A 45 12.77 5.05 -0.65
CA LEU A 45 13.25 6.35 -0.15
C LEU A 45 14.16 6.20 1.09
N PRO A 46 15.27 6.95 1.15
CA PRO A 46 16.12 7.03 2.34
C PRO A 46 15.49 7.95 3.39
N TRP A 47 14.50 7.44 4.12
CA TRP A 47 13.69 8.23 5.05
C TRP A 47 14.44 8.98 6.15
N SER A 48 15.68 8.60 6.46
CA SER A 48 16.55 9.30 7.41
C SER A 48 16.92 10.72 6.96
N ILE A 49 16.95 10.98 5.65
CA ILE A 49 17.31 12.27 5.06
C ILE A 49 16.12 13.02 4.44
N GLU A 50 14.94 12.39 4.43
CA GLU A 50 13.72 12.99 3.88
C GLU A 50 13.15 14.11 4.76
N SER A 51 12.53 15.10 4.11
CA SER A 51 11.87 16.20 4.80
C SER A 51 10.63 15.73 5.58
N GLU A 52 10.31 16.39 6.69
CA GLU A 52 9.08 16.08 7.45
C GLU A 52 7.81 16.27 6.61
N LYS A 53 7.82 17.19 5.63
CA LYS A 53 6.74 17.35 4.67
C LYS A 53 6.59 16.11 3.77
N THR A 54 7.69 15.56 3.29
CA THR A 54 7.69 14.31 2.50
C THR A 54 7.15 13.15 3.34
N LYS A 55 7.66 13.01 4.58
CA LYS A 55 7.22 11.97 5.50
C LYS A 55 5.73 12.04 5.79
N LYS A 56 5.20 13.24 6.09
CA LYS A 56 3.76 13.42 6.33
C LYS A 56 2.92 13.03 5.11
N ARG A 57 3.34 13.45 3.91
CA ARG A 57 2.66 13.07 2.66
C ARG A 57 2.69 11.55 2.45
N ALA A 58 3.82 10.91 2.71
CA ALA A 58 3.96 9.47 2.60
C ALA A 58 3.04 8.73 3.57
N ILE A 59 2.96 9.16 4.83
CA ILE A 59 2.04 8.60 5.83
C ILE A 59 0.59 8.71 5.36
N GLU A 60 0.18 9.87 4.86
CA GLU A 60 -1.19 10.09 4.36
C GLU A 60 -1.50 9.18 3.16
N GLN A 61 -0.59 9.06 2.20
CA GLN A 61 -0.78 8.22 1.02
C GLN A 61 -0.79 6.73 1.37
N LEU A 62 0.16 6.26 2.16
CA LEU A 62 0.23 4.87 2.60
C LEU A 62 -0.96 4.47 3.49
N SER A 63 -1.50 5.39 4.29
CA SER A 63 -2.71 5.13 5.09
C SER A 63 -3.96 4.98 4.21
N ARG A 64 -4.11 5.83 3.19
CA ARG A 64 -5.22 5.71 2.21
C ARG A 64 -5.12 4.42 1.41
N MET A 65 -3.92 4.09 0.97
CA MET A 65 -3.63 2.83 0.26
C MET A 65 -4.01 1.62 1.12
N LYS A 66 -3.62 1.60 2.40
CA LYS A 66 -3.98 0.53 3.33
C LYS A 66 -5.49 0.36 3.42
N SER A 67 -6.22 1.46 3.62
CA SER A 67 -7.69 1.42 3.71
C SER A 67 -8.31 0.80 2.46
N ARG A 68 -7.85 1.21 1.27
CA ARG A 68 -8.41 0.72 0.02
C ARG A 68 -8.06 -0.75 -0.26
N LEU A 69 -6.83 -1.17 0.04
CA LEU A 69 -6.44 -2.58 -0.07
C LEU A 69 -7.22 -3.49 0.87
N VAL A 70 -7.53 -3.04 2.09
CA VAL A 70 -8.40 -3.78 3.01
C VAL A 70 -9.79 -3.95 2.40
N THR A 71 -10.40 -2.87 1.88
CA THR A 71 -11.70 -2.96 1.20
C THR A 71 -11.67 -3.90 0.00
N MET A 72 -10.65 -3.84 -0.85
CA MET A 72 -10.50 -4.79 -1.96
C MET A 72 -10.41 -6.24 -1.48
N LEU A 73 -9.65 -6.48 -0.41
CA LEU A 73 -9.50 -7.82 0.14
C LEU A 73 -10.84 -8.32 0.70
N GLU A 74 -11.59 -7.47 1.39
CA GLU A 74 -12.94 -7.78 1.89
C GLU A 74 -13.90 -8.12 0.73
N ASP A 75 -13.91 -7.30 -0.33
CA ASP A 75 -14.70 -7.54 -1.54
C ASP A 75 -14.35 -8.89 -2.17
N LEU A 76 -13.06 -9.18 -2.34
CA LEU A 76 -12.58 -10.43 -2.94
C LEU A 76 -12.89 -11.66 -2.09
N LEU A 77 -12.88 -11.52 -0.76
CA LEU A 77 -13.24 -12.62 0.16
C LEU A 77 -14.74 -12.83 0.26
N TYR A 78 -15.56 -11.79 0.08
CA TYR A 78 -17.01 -11.91 0.08
C TYR A 78 -17.56 -12.52 -1.22
N ILE A 79 -16.87 -12.31 -2.35
CA ILE A 79 -17.25 -12.82 -3.67
C ILE A 79 -16.73 -14.26 -3.91
N ALA A 80 -15.75 -14.73 -3.13
CA ALA A 80 -15.16 -16.07 -3.22
C ALA A 80 -16.01 -17.17 -2.56
#